data_AF-A0A554NEV7-F1
#
_entry.id   AF-A0A554NEV7-F1
#
_cell.length_a   1.000
_cell.length_b   1.000
_cell.length_c   1.000
_cell.angle_alpha   90.00
_cell.angle_beta   90.00
_cell.angle_gamma   90.00
#
_symmetry.space_group_name_H-M   'P 1'
#
loop_
_entity.id
_entity.type
_entity.pdbx_description
1 polymer ?
#
loop_
_entity_poly.entity_id
_entity_poly.type
_entity_poly.pdbx_seq_one_letter_code
_entity_poly.pdbx_strand_id
1 'polypeptide(L)'
;MKFIEEVVVEEFLPTYRSLLAADLRDRGLTQSEVADLLGISQSAVSKYATGAVEVNGRVAGDERVRELVAGVGQGLASGELSRVGALAEAEVLVRQLEQDDLLAKLHEAAFPPLAEYEGGFDVHDPDSGLRASERVLSSVRQGLRTLEESPAFAALVPAVGSNLVEALPEATHVEDVAAVPGRILDVKGRAAVPADPEFGVSVYVASVLLAARRAGHEARAACNVRYTPAIVEALAGLGRDPVEFDAVGEAAGAGGAGQGDADDIDTAVADALAGAPDADVLYQTGGFGVEPIVYVLGPDAATVAGRVRDLAEHVR
;
A
#
# COMPACT_ATOMS: atom_id res chain seq x y z
N MET A 1 9.91 -12.98 7.65
CA MET A 1 9.67 -11.68 8.30
C MET A 1 10.98 -11.26 8.93
N LYS A 2 11.34 -9.98 8.77
CA LYS A 2 12.49 -9.35 9.43
C LYS A 2 11.95 -8.10 10.10
N PHE A 3 12.26 -7.88 11.38
CA PHE A 3 11.89 -6.66 12.09
C PHE A 3 12.98 -5.59 11.92
N ILE A 4 12.61 -4.32 11.99
CA ILE A 4 13.57 -3.22 11.86
C ILE A 4 14.54 -3.21 13.06
N GLU A 5 14.06 -3.60 14.23
CA GLU A 5 14.86 -3.73 15.44
C GLU A 5 15.95 -4.80 15.31
N GLU A 6 15.72 -5.84 14.50
CA GLU A 6 16.77 -6.81 14.18
C GLU A 6 17.87 -6.17 13.33
N VAL A 7 17.51 -5.31 12.37
CA VAL A 7 18.48 -4.56 11.56
C VAL A 7 19.29 -3.59 12.43
N VAL A 8 18.64 -2.93 13.39
CA VAL A 8 19.33 -2.07 14.37
C VAL A 8 20.34 -2.88 15.18
N VAL A 9 19.95 -4.06 15.68
CA VAL A 9 20.81 -4.91 16.51
C VAL A 9 21.97 -5.53 15.71
N GLU A 10 21.74 -5.88 14.45
CA GLU A 10 22.72 -6.58 13.60
C GLU A 10 23.66 -5.62 12.87
N GLU A 11 23.16 -4.47 12.40
CA GLU A 11 23.90 -3.57 11.51
C GLU A 11 24.33 -2.27 12.22
N PHE A 12 23.41 -1.62 12.94
CA PHE A 12 23.65 -0.30 13.53
C PHE A 12 24.45 -0.38 14.83
N LEU A 13 23.95 -1.11 15.83
CA LEU A 13 24.55 -1.15 17.17
C LEU A 13 25.98 -1.66 17.18
N PRO A 14 26.36 -2.73 16.43
CA PRO A 14 27.75 -3.19 16.40
C PRO A 14 28.67 -2.15 15.76
N THR A 15 28.22 -1.51 14.68
CA THR A 15 28.95 -0.45 13.98
C THR A 15 29.14 0.77 14.89
N TYR A 16 28.05 1.32 15.43
CA TYR A 16 28.07 2.50 16.29
C TYR A 16 28.94 2.28 17.54
N ARG A 17 28.79 1.13 18.22
CA ARG A 17 29.62 0.79 19.39
C ARG A 17 31.09 0.65 19.03
N SER A 18 31.41 0.10 17.85
CA SER A 18 32.79 -0.01 17.38
C SER A 18 33.43 1.36 17.18
N LEU A 19 32.72 2.26 16.48
CA LEU A 19 33.16 3.63 16.22
C LEU A 19 33.30 4.44 17.52
N LEU A 20 32.31 4.36 18.41
CA LEU A 20 32.33 5.07 19.68
C LEU A 20 33.43 4.54 20.62
N ALA A 21 33.64 3.22 20.66
CA ALA A 21 34.74 2.64 21.42
C ALA A 21 36.11 3.12 20.90
N ALA A 22 36.30 3.17 19.57
CA ALA A 22 37.52 3.69 18.97
C ALA A 22 37.74 5.17 19.30
N ASP A 23 36.71 6.01 19.12
CA ASP A 23 36.78 7.45 19.43
C ASP A 23 37.11 7.71 20.91
N LEU A 24 36.48 7.00 21.85
CA LEU A 24 36.79 7.11 23.28
C LEU A 24 38.23 6.66 23.61
N ARG A 25 38.75 5.64 22.92
CA ARG A 25 40.14 5.18 23.08
C ARG A 25 41.14 6.20 22.57
N ASP A 26 40.87 6.83 21.43
CA ASP A 26 41.70 7.89 20.87
C ASP A 26 41.74 9.13 21.77
N ARG A 27 40.70 9.35 22.58
CA ARG A 27 40.63 10.37 23.64
C ARG A 27 41.35 9.99 24.93
N GLY A 28 42.01 8.83 24.97
CA GLY A 28 42.87 8.40 26.07
C GLY A 28 42.20 7.56 27.16
N LEU A 29 40.92 7.20 27.02
CA LEU A 29 40.25 6.33 27.99
C LEU A 29 40.81 4.90 27.94
N THR A 30 40.89 4.25 29.10
CA THR A 30 41.24 2.84 29.22
C THR A 30 40.13 1.93 28.69
N GLN A 31 40.46 0.68 28.37
CA GLN A 31 39.45 -0.29 27.92
C GLN A 31 38.37 -0.55 28.97
N SER A 32 38.74 -0.52 30.25
CA SER A 32 37.79 -0.71 31.36
C SER A 32 36.84 0.47 31.49
N GLU A 33 37.34 1.70 31.38
CA GLU A 33 36.48 2.91 31.37
C GLU A 33 35.51 2.92 30.18
N VAL A 34 35.98 2.55 28.99
CA VAL A 34 35.11 2.44 27.80
C VAL A 34 34.03 1.36 28.00
N ALA A 35 34.40 0.21 28.60
CA ALA A 35 33.46 -0.86 28.88
C ALA A 35 32.34 -0.41 29.83
N ASP A 36 32.70 0.32 30.89
CA ASP A 36 31.77 0.87 31.86
C ASP A 36 30.83 1.92 31.24
N LEU A 37 31.34 2.79 30.38
CA LEU A 37 30.54 3.80 29.68
C LEU A 37 29.55 3.17 28.69
N LEU A 38 30.00 2.18 27.91
CA LEU A 38 29.16 1.51 26.91
C LEU A 38 28.23 0.43 27.50
N GLY A 39 28.41 0.05 28.77
CA GLY A 39 27.62 -1.00 29.41
C GLY A 39 27.86 -2.40 28.84
N ILE A 40 29.07 -2.67 28.37
CA ILE A 40 29.49 -3.95 27.76
C ILE A 40 30.72 -4.51 28.49
N SER A 41 31.10 -5.76 28.18
CA SER A 41 32.31 -6.33 28.76
C SER A 41 33.59 -5.69 28.18
N GLN A 42 34.66 -5.64 28.97
CA GLN A 42 35.98 -5.23 28.48
C GLN A 42 36.47 -6.10 27.30
N SER A 43 36.11 -7.39 27.29
CA SER A 43 36.40 -8.29 26.17
C SER A 43 35.65 -7.92 24.89
N ALA A 44 34.43 -7.37 24.99
CA ALA A 44 33.70 -6.83 23.84
C ALA A 44 34.37 -5.56 23.31
N VAL A 45 34.79 -4.64 24.18
CA VAL A 45 35.58 -3.45 23.80
C VAL A 45 36.86 -3.85 23.05
N SER A 46 37.56 -4.88 23.54
CA SER A 46 38.76 -5.40 22.86
C SER A 46 38.45 -5.87 21.44
N LYS A 47 37.35 -6.61 21.23
CA LYS A 47 36.93 -7.06 19.89
C LYS A 47 36.58 -5.91 18.95
N TYR A 48 35.92 -4.87 19.45
CA TYR A 48 35.64 -3.66 18.68
C TYR A 48 36.94 -2.96 18.26
N ALA A 49 37.85 -2.74 19.21
CA ALA A 49 39.13 -2.08 18.96
C ALA A 49 40.06 -2.86 18.01
N THR A 50 39.97 -4.19 17.97
CA THR A 50 40.75 -5.01 17.03
C THR A 50 40.08 -5.23 15.68
N GLY A 51 38.89 -4.65 15.44
CA GLY A 51 38.12 -4.84 14.21
C GLY A 51 37.60 -6.26 14.01
N ALA A 52 37.48 -7.03 15.10
CA ALA A 52 36.97 -8.41 15.08
C ALA A 52 35.44 -8.49 15.08
N VAL A 53 34.75 -7.35 15.06
CA VAL A 53 33.31 -7.24 14.90
C VAL A 53 33.01 -6.72 13.51
N GLU A 54 32.09 -7.36 12.82
CA GLU A 54 31.64 -6.92 11.50
C GLU A 54 31.00 -5.54 11.60
N VAL A 55 31.43 -4.63 10.73
CA VAL A 55 30.97 -3.24 10.71
C VAL A 55 30.29 -3.00 9.37
N ASN A 56 29.08 -2.46 9.40
CA ASN A 56 28.37 -2.10 8.18
C ASN A 56 28.97 -0.82 7.58
N GLY A 57 29.52 -0.93 6.38
CA GLY A 57 30.18 0.19 5.70
C GLY A 57 29.25 1.38 5.38
N ARG A 58 27.94 1.14 5.20
CA ARG A 58 26.95 2.21 4.98
C ARG A 58 26.68 2.98 6.27
N VAL A 59 26.50 2.26 7.40
CA VAL A 59 26.33 2.88 8.72
C VAL A 59 27.59 3.64 9.16
N ALA A 60 28.76 3.01 9.03
CA ALA A 60 30.03 3.68 9.32
C ALA A 60 30.35 4.83 8.35
N GLY A 61 29.71 4.81 7.18
CA GLY A 61 29.76 5.78 6.10
C GLY A 61 28.93 7.04 6.35
N ASP A 62 27.89 6.95 7.16
CA ASP A 62 26.89 8.02 7.34
C ASP A 62 27.46 9.17 8.18
N GLU A 63 27.29 10.40 7.69
CA GLU A 63 27.83 11.61 8.33
C GLU A 63 27.21 11.85 9.71
N ARG A 64 25.89 11.64 9.85
CA ARG A 64 25.16 11.85 11.11
C ARG A 64 25.58 10.84 12.17
N VAL A 65 25.87 9.60 11.76
CA VAL A 65 26.42 8.59 12.68
C VAL A 65 27.79 9.01 13.18
N ARG A 66 28.66 9.54 12.32
CA ARG A 66 29.98 10.04 12.73
C ARG A 66 29.88 11.27 13.64
N GLU A 67 28.98 12.19 13.34
CA GLU A 67 28.69 13.36 14.19
C GLU A 67 28.20 12.94 15.57
N LEU A 68 27.26 11.99 15.63
CA LEU A 68 26.79 11.40 16.88
C LEU A 68 27.94 10.78 17.67
N VAL A 69 28.77 9.96 17.02
CA VAL A 69 29.95 9.34 17.66
C VAL A 69 30.88 10.40 18.24
N ALA A 70 31.23 11.43 17.46
CA ALA A 70 32.13 12.50 17.91
C ALA A 70 31.54 13.33 19.06
N GLY A 71 30.25 13.68 18.98
CA GLY A 71 29.52 14.44 19.99
C GLY A 71 29.34 13.66 21.29
N VAL A 72 28.84 12.43 21.20
CA VAL A 72 28.68 11.53 22.35
C VAL A 72 30.03 11.18 22.97
N GLY A 73 31.03 10.88 22.16
CA GLY A 73 32.38 10.58 22.61
C GLY A 73 33.03 11.72 23.38
N GLN A 74 32.94 12.96 22.87
CA GLN A 74 33.39 14.16 23.58
C GLN A 74 32.63 14.38 24.89
N GLY A 75 31.29 14.27 24.85
CA GLY A 75 30.44 14.48 26.01
C GLY A 75 30.69 13.46 27.12
N LEU A 76 30.86 12.18 26.77
CA LEU A 76 31.17 11.12 27.74
C LEU A 76 32.60 11.27 28.31
N ALA A 77 33.59 11.59 27.47
CA ALA A 77 34.98 11.74 27.92
C ALA A 77 35.19 12.95 28.84
N SER A 78 34.45 14.04 28.62
CA SER A 78 34.48 15.24 29.47
C SER A 78 33.58 15.13 30.71
N GLY A 79 32.66 14.17 30.74
CA GLY A 79 31.65 14.02 31.78
C GLY A 79 30.47 14.98 31.66
N GLU A 80 30.39 15.78 30.60
CA GLU A 80 29.26 16.67 30.30
C GLU A 80 28.01 15.89 29.90
N LEU A 81 28.18 14.71 29.28
CA LEU A 81 27.10 13.82 28.88
C LEU A 81 27.05 12.59 29.78
N SER A 82 25.86 12.24 30.26
CA SER A 82 25.64 11.00 31.00
C SER A 82 25.42 9.81 30.07
N ARG A 83 25.56 8.57 30.58
CA ARG A 83 25.19 7.35 29.83
C ARG A 83 23.73 7.36 29.33
N VAL A 84 22.83 7.94 30.12
CA VAL A 84 21.41 8.08 29.75
C VAL A 84 21.26 9.09 28.61
N GLY A 85 22.00 10.20 28.66
CA GLY A 85 22.04 11.18 27.56
C GLY A 85 22.58 10.57 26.28
N ALA A 86 23.71 9.86 26.34
CA ALA A 86 24.29 9.17 25.20
C ALA A 86 23.33 8.13 24.57
N LEU A 87 22.58 7.40 25.41
CA LEU A 87 21.52 6.51 24.94
C LEU A 87 20.42 7.31 24.23
N ALA A 88 19.92 8.39 24.83
CA ALA A 88 18.87 9.21 24.24
C ALA A 88 19.28 9.79 22.87
N GLU A 89 20.49 10.33 22.74
CA GLU A 89 21.01 10.84 21.46
C GLU A 89 21.07 9.74 20.39
N ALA A 90 21.52 8.53 20.76
CA ALA A 90 21.58 7.41 19.83
C ALA A 90 20.18 6.93 19.42
N GLU A 91 19.24 6.84 20.35
CA GLU A 91 17.85 6.45 20.09
C GLU A 91 17.14 7.48 19.19
N VAL A 92 17.40 8.77 19.38
CA VAL A 92 16.88 9.83 18.50
C VAL A 92 17.39 9.65 17.08
N LEU A 93 18.70 9.41 16.90
CA LEU A 93 19.24 9.17 15.57
C LEU A 93 18.68 7.87 14.95
N VAL A 94 18.58 6.78 15.72
CA VAL A 94 17.99 5.52 15.24
C VAL A 94 16.61 5.78 14.67
N ARG A 95 15.72 6.45 15.41
CA ARG A 95 14.36 6.79 14.93
C ARG A 95 14.38 7.62 13.65
N GLN A 96 15.29 8.60 13.55
CA GLN A 96 15.43 9.38 12.32
C GLN A 96 15.87 8.52 11.14
N LEU A 97 16.77 7.56 11.38
CA LEU A 97 17.28 6.68 10.32
C LEU A 97 16.26 5.58 9.92
N GLU A 98 15.33 5.25 10.80
CA GLU A 98 14.23 4.31 10.55
C GLU A 98 13.15 4.90 9.65
N GLN A 99 13.00 6.23 9.60
CA GLN A 99 11.99 6.94 8.80
C GLN A 99 12.53 7.24 7.40
N ASP A 100 12.22 6.38 6.41
CA ASP A 100 12.61 6.54 4.99
C ASP A 100 14.10 6.69 4.68
N ASP A 101 14.95 6.34 5.64
CA ASP A 101 16.36 6.66 5.57
C ASP A 101 17.22 5.39 5.62
N LEU A 102 18.42 5.48 6.17
CA LEU A 102 19.43 4.44 6.07
C LEU A 102 18.96 3.10 6.63
N LEU A 103 18.31 3.09 7.80
CA LEU A 103 17.86 1.84 8.42
C LEU A 103 16.65 1.27 7.70
N ALA A 104 15.74 2.11 7.19
CA ALA A 104 14.65 1.68 6.30
C ALA A 104 15.21 0.96 5.06
N LYS A 105 16.20 1.56 4.38
CA LYS A 105 16.84 0.99 3.18
C LYS A 105 17.62 -0.29 3.47
N LEU A 106 18.18 -0.44 4.67
CA LEU A 106 18.82 -1.69 5.09
C LEU A 106 17.77 -2.76 5.40
N HIS A 107 16.63 -2.38 5.93
CA HIS A 107 15.52 -3.27 6.21
C HIS A 107 14.84 -3.78 4.94
N GLU A 108 14.57 -2.91 3.97
CA GLU A 108 14.10 -3.29 2.63
C GLU A 108 15.05 -4.31 1.96
N ALA A 109 16.36 -4.08 2.04
CA ALA A 109 17.35 -5.02 1.51
C ALA A 109 17.34 -6.37 2.23
N ALA A 110 17.07 -6.38 3.54
CA ALA A 110 16.98 -7.60 4.35
C ALA A 110 15.64 -8.34 4.21
N PHE A 111 14.57 -7.65 3.80
CA PHE A 111 13.26 -8.23 3.54
C PHE A 111 12.66 -7.64 2.24
N PRO A 112 13.05 -8.21 1.08
CA PRO A 112 12.70 -7.68 -0.24
C PRO A 112 11.23 -7.37 -0.52
N PRO A 113 10.23 -8.08 0.05
CA PRO A 113 8.82 -7.73 -0.15
C PRO A 113 8.45 -6.31 0.30
N LEU A 114 9.27 -5.65 1.13
CA LEU A 114 9.05 -4.23 1.48
C LEU A 114 9.35 -3.28 0.33
N ALA A 115 10.28 -3.64 -0.57
CA ALA A 115 10.65 -2.81 -1.71
C ALA A 115 9.56 -2.71 -2.78
N GLU A 116 8.51 -3.53 -2.68
CA GLU A 116 7.34 -3.50 -3.58
C GLU A 116 6.34 -2.39 -3.23
N TYR A 117 6.51 -1.72 -2.08
CA TYR A 117 5.64 -0.63 -1.63
C TYR A 117 6.35 0.72 -1.83
N GLU A 118 5.90 1.51 -2.80
CA GLU A 118 6.39 2.87 -3.01
C GLU A 118 5.74 3.85 -2.01
N GLY A 119 6.58 4.60 -1.30
CA GLY A 119 6.16 5.67 -0.39
C GLY A 119 6.42 5.35 1.07
N GLY A 120 7.40 6.02 1.65
CA GLY A 120 7.26 6.44 3.04
C GLY A 120 7.31 5.32 4.08
N PHE A 121 8.43 4.63 4.27
CA PHE A 121 8.58 3.59 5.27
C PHE A 121 8.67 4.17 6.69
N ASP A 122 7.54 4.16 7.40
CA ASP A 122 7.48 4.15 8.85
C ASP A 122 6.59 2.97 9.30
N VAL A 123 7.23 1.86 9.69
CA VAL A 123 6.53 0.66 10.21
C VAL A 123 5.81 0.95 11.53
N HIS A 124 6.25 1.97 12.24
CA HIS A 124 5.71 2.37 13.53
C HIS A 124 4.64 3.46 13.44
N ASP A 125 4.42 4.05 12.27
CA ASP A 125 3.27 4.92 12.04
C ASP A 125 1.98 4.07 11.90
N PRO A 126 1.02 4.19 12.84
CA PRO A 126 -0.24 3.46 12.78
C PRO A 126 -1.08 3.75 11.53
N ASP A 127 -0.81 4.86 10.85
CA ASP A 127 -1.50 5.36 9.65
C ASP A 127 -0.64 5.28 8.37
N SER A 128 0.48 4.54 8.38
CA SER A 128 1.35 4.42 7.20
C SER A 128 0.65 3.88 5.96
N GLY A 129 1.08 4.37 4.79
CA GLY A 129 0.57 3.97 3.47
C GLY A 129 0.59 2.46 3.24
N LEU A 130 1.56 1.74 3.82
CA LEU A 130 1.64 0.28 3.78
C LEU A 130 0.44 -0.41 4.44
N ARG A 131 0.03 0.05 5.64
CA ARG A 131 -1.12 -0.54 6.34
C ARG A 131 -2.42 -0.30 5.58
N ALA A 132 -2.59 0.91 5.02
CA ALA A 132 -3.73 1.22 4.19
C ALA A 132 -3.75 0.32 2.93
N SER A 133 -2.60 0.18 2.28
CA SER A 133 -2.42 -0.67 1.09
C SER A 133 -2.73 -2.14 1.38
N GLU A 134 -2.18 -2.70 2.45
CA GLU A 134 -2.43 -4.09 2.83
C GLU A 134 -3.89 -4.34 3.24
N ARG A 135 -4.55 -3.37 3.89
CA ARG A 135 -5.99 -3.48 4.19
C ARG A 135 -6.82 -3.53 2.90
N VAL A 136 -6.52 -2.65 1.95
CA VAL A 136 -7.18 -2.62 0.63
C VAL A 136 -6.96 -3.94 -0.11
N LEU A 137 -5.72 -4.42 -0.23
CA LEU A 137 -5.41 -5.70 -0.88
C LEU A 137 -6.11 -6.88 -0.19
N SER A 138 -6.12 -6.91 1.14
CA SER A 138 -6.81 -7.94 1.92
C SER A 138 -8.34 -7.91 1.70
N SER A 139 -8.94 -6.72 1.65
CA SER A 139 -10.35 -6.52 1.36
C SER A 139 -10.73 -7.01 -0.04
N VAL A 140 -9.92 -6.68 -1.07
CA VAL A 140 -10.11 -7.19 -2.44
C VAL A 140 -9.99 -8.71 -2.46
N ARG A 141 -8.95 -9.31 -1.84
CA ARG A 141 -8.80 -10.77 -1.74
C ARG A 141 -10.02 -11.44 -1.08
N GLN A 142 -10.60 -10.81 -0.05
CA GLN A 142 -11.81 -11.32 0.60
C GLN A 142 -13.04 -11.24 -0.32
N GLY A 143 -13.22 -10.12 -1.02
CA GLY A 143 -14.29 -9.97 -2.00
C GLY A 143 -14.17 -10.96 -3.16
N LEU A 144 -12.96 -11.19 -3.67
CA LEU A 144 -12.72 -12.18 -4.73
C LEU A 144 -13.09 -13.58 -4.29
N ARG A 145 -12.70 -14.02 -3.09
CA ARG A 145 -13.15 -15.33 -2.55
C ARG A 145 -14.67 -15.44 -2.52
N THR A 146 -15.36 -14.37 -2.12
CA THR A 146 -16.84 -14.33 -2.10
C THR A 146 -17.45 -14.51 -3.49
N LEU A 147 -16.84 -13.91 -4.52
CA LEU A 147 -17.30 -14.03 -5.91
C LEU A 147 -16.96 -15.39 -6.52
N GLU A 148 -15.75 -15.91 -6.28
CA GLU A 148 -15.31 -17.24 -6.76
C GLU A 148 -16.15 -18.38 -6.16
N GLU A 149 -16.54 -18.26 -4.89
CA GLU A 149 -17.40 -19.21 -4.20
C GLU A 149 -18.86 -19.13 -4.63
N SER A 150 -19.25 -18.15 -5.45
CA SER A 150 -20.60 -18.00 -6.01
C SER A 150 -20.66 -18.44 -7.47
N PRO A 151 -21.14 -19.67 -7.78
CA PRO A 151 -21.26 -20.12 -9.16
C PRO A 151 -22.20 -19.25 -10.02
N ALA A 152 -23.17 -18.58 -9.38
CA ALA A 152 -24.11 -17.71 -10.08
C ALA A 152 -23.44 -16.43 -10.62
N PHE A 153 -22.35 -15.98 -10.00
CA PHE A 153 -21.63 -14.78 -10.42
C PHE A 153 -21.07 -14.90 -11.85
N ALA A 154 -20.68 -16.11 -12.29
CA ALA A 154 -20.18 -16.33 -13.65
C ALA A 154 -21.14 -15.83 -14.75
N ALA A 155 -22.46 -15.92 -14.52
CA ALA A 155 -23.48 -15.45 -15.46
C ALA A 155 -23.55 -13.91 -15.56
N LEU A 156 -22.99 -13.20 -14.57
CA LEU A 156 -22.90 -11.75 -14.51
C LEU A 156 -21.60 -11.21 -15.13
N VAL A 157 -20.64 -12.05 -15.50
CA VAL A 157 -19.37 -11.60 -16.07
C VAL A 157 -19.60 -11.11 -17.52
N PRO A 158 -19.21 -9.86 -17.88
CA PRO A 158 -19.33 -9.34 -19.24
C PRO A 158 -18.26 -9.90 -20.18
N ALA A 159 -18.37 -9.65 -21.49
CA ALA A 159 -17.40 -10.13 -22.47
C ALA A 159 -16.00 -9.54 -22.25
N VAL A 160 -15.92 -8.29 -21.80
CA VAL A 160 -14.66 -7.64 -21.39
C VAL A 160 -14.11 -8.13 -20.05
N GLY A 161 -14.82 -9.01 -19.33
CA GLY A 161 -14.47 -9.47 -17.98
C GLY A 161 -14.88 -8.49 -16.88
N SER A 162 -15.02 -9.03 -15.66
CA SER A 162 -15.32 -8.27 -14.45
C SER A 162 -14.05 -7.90 -13.71
N ASN A 163 -14.06 -6.81 -12.96
CA ASN A 163 -13.01 -6.50 -12.01
C ASN A 163 -13.65 -6.00 -10.71
N LEU A 164 -13.07 -6.39 -9.59
CA LEU A 164 -13.40 -5.88 -8.27
C LEU A 164 -12.25 -4.98 -7.86
N VAL A 165 -12.55 -3.70 -7.64
CA VAL A 165 -11.54 -2.70 -7.33
C VAL A 165 -11.81 -2.09 -5.96
N GLU A 166 -10.74 -1.68 -5.27
CA GLU A 166 -10.81 -0.85 -4.07
C GLU A 166 -9.68 0.18 -4.05
N ALA A 167 -10.02 1.41 -3.73
CA ALA A 167 -9.14 2.57 -3.70
C ALA A 167 -8.63 2.83 -2.28
N LEU A 168 -7.41 3.35 -2.18
CA LEU A 168 -6.91 3.96 -0.94
C LEU A 168 -7.85 5.10 -0.49
N PRO A 169 -7.91 5.43 0.82
CA PRO A 169 -8.76 6.50 1.33
C PRO A 169 -8.56 7.85 0.63
N GLU A 170 -7.31 8.18 0.30
CA GLU A 170 -6.91 9.44 -0.36
C GLU A 170 -6.62 9.26 -1.86
N ALA A 171 -7.10 8.17 -2.47
CA ALA A 171 -6.82 7.85 -3.87
C ALA A 171 -7.28 8.97 -4.82
N THR A 172 -6.38 9.38 -5.71
CA THR A 172 -6.62 10.37 -6.77
C THR A 172 -6.30 9.86 -8.15
N HIS A 173 -5.45 8.83 -8.24
CA HIS A 173 -4.99 8.23 -9.48
C HIS A 173 -5.28 6.72 -9.54
N VAL A 174 -5.18 6.14 -10.74
CA VAL A 174 -5.48 4.70 -10.95
C VAL A 174 -4.50 3.81 -10.18
N GLU A 175 -3.27 4.29 -10.02
CA GLU A 175 -2.19 3.70 -9.25
C GLU A 175 -2.55 3.53 -7.76
N ASP A 176 -3.49 4.34 -7.25
CA ASP A 176 -3.98 4.24 -5.87
C ASP A 176 -5.12 3.22 -5.69
N VAL A 177 -5.46 2.48 -6.75
CA VAL A 177 -6.59 1.53 -6.78
C VAL A 177 -6.09 0.11 -7.02
N ALA A 178 -6.40 -0.78 -6.07
CA ALA A 178 -6.12 -2.21 -6.17
C ALA A 178 -7.20 -2.92 -6.98
N ALA A 179 -6.80 -3.87 -7.83
CA ALA A 179 -7.68 -4.66 -8.67
C ALA A 179 -7.04 -5.99 -9.10
N VAL A 180 -7.77 -6.82 -9.86
CA VAL A 180 -7.24 -8.07 -10.41
C VAL A 180 -6.55 -7.81 -11.76
N PRO A 181 -5.25 -8.11 -11.91
CA PRO A 181 -4.60 -8.06 -13.22
C PRO A 181 -5.18 -9.15 -14.12
N GLY A 182 -5.55 -8.82 -15.35
CA GLY A 182 -6.16 -9.78 -16.29
C GLY A 182 -7.67 -10.02 -16.10
N ARG A 183 -8.30 -9.39 -15.09
CA ARG A 183 -9.75 -9.43 -14.81
C ARG A 183 -10.28 -10.81 -14.41
N ILE A 184 -11.49 -10.83 -13.86
CA ILE A 184 -12.25 -12.02 -13.52
C ILE A 184 -13.02 -12.47 -14.77
N LEU A 185 -12.85 -13.72 -15.17
CA LEU A 185 -13.40 -14.28 -16.41
C LEU A 185 -14.37 -15.42 -16.12
N ASP A 186 -15.39 -15.60 -16.96
CA ASP A 186 -16.19 -16.83 -16.96
C ASP A 186 -15.45 -17.94 -17.73
N VAL A 187 -15.01 -18.96 -16.99
CA VAL A 187 -14.40 -20.17 -17.54
C VAL A 187 -15.31 -21.36 -17.25
N LYS A 188 -16.15 -21.69 -18.23
CA LYS A 188 -17.08 -22.85 -18.20
C LYS A 188 -18.11 -22.75 -17.06
N GLY A 189 -18.71 -21.58 -16.87
CA GLY A 189 -19.72 -21.33 -15.84
C GLY A 189 -19.13 -21.15 -14.45
N ARG A 190 -17.87 -20.70 -14.37
CA ARG A 190 -17.16 -20.44 -13.10
C ARG A 190 -16.32 -19.18 -13.25
N ALA A 191 -16.37 -18.31 -12.25
CA ALA A 191 -15.47 -17.18 -12.16
C ALA A 191 -14.04 -17.69 -11.94
N ALA A 192 -13.11 -17.21 -12.77
CA ALA A 192 -11.69 -17.50 -12.68
C ALA A 192 -10.92 -16.21 -12.45
N VAL A 193 -10.16 -16.16 -11.35
CA VAL A 193 -9.25 -15.06 -11.02
C VAL A 193 -7.83 -15.49 -11.44
N PRO A 194 -7.19 -14.79 -12.40
CA PRO A 194 -5.92 -15.22 -12.98
C PRO A 194 -4.69 -14.97 -12.09
N ALA A 195 -4.75 -14.01 -11.17
CA ALA A 195 -3.63 -13.60 -10.33
C ALA A 195 -4.11 -12.82 -9.09
N ASP A 196 -3.22 -12.65 -8.11
CA ASP A 196 -3.48 -11.87 -6.90
C ASP A 196 -3.72 -10.38 -7.21
N PRO A 197 -4.46 -9.65 -6.34
CA PRO A 197 -4.70 -8.22 -6.55
C PRO A 197 -3.42 -7.39 -6.50
N GLU A 198 -3.36 -6.37 -7.36
CA GLU A 198 -2.25 -5.43 -7.50
C GLU A 198 -2.80 -4.01 -7.70
N PHE A 199 -2.02 -3.00 -7.33
CA PHE A 199 -2.37 -1.59 -7.55
C PHE A 199 -2.15 -1.17 -9.02
N GLY A 200 -3.00 -0.28 -9.55
CA GLY A 200 -2.81 0.31 -10.87
C GLY A 200 -3.17 -0.56 -12.08
N VAL A 201 -3.70 -1.77 -11.86
CA VAL A 201 -3.90 -2.76 -12.96
C VAL A 201 -5.26 -2.67 -13.67
N SER A 202 -6.20 -1.86 -13.17
CA SER A 202 -7.57 -1.77 -13.72
C SER A 202 -7.98 -0.34 -14.04
N VAL A 203 -7.59 0.15 -15.21
CA VAL A 203 -7.83 1.54 -15.63
C VAL A 203 -9.31 1.93 -15.61
N TYR A 204 -10.17 1.30 -16.43
CA TYR A 204 -11.53 1.81 -16.63
C TYR A 204 -12.42 1.75 -15.38
N VAL A 205 -12.39 0.62 -14.65
CA VAL A 205 -13.19 0.48 -13.41
C VAL A 205 -12.68 1.42 -12.33
N ALA A 206 -11.36 1.63 -12.23
CA ALA A 206 -10.79 2.63 -11.33
C ALA A 206 -11.20 4.05 -11.75
N SER A 207 -11.19 4.38 -13.04
CA SER A 207 -11.63 5.68 -13.55
C SER A 207 -13.08 5.98 -13.20
N VAL A 208 -14.01 5.03 -13.36
CA VAL A 208 -15.42 5.21 -12.96
C VAL A 208 -15.55 5.43 -11.45
N LEU A 209 -14.83 4.63 -10.64
CA LEU A 209 -14.82 4.80 -9.17
C LEU A 209 -14.25 6.17 -8.76
N LEU A 210 -13.13 6.59 -9.34
CA LEU A 210 -12.48 7.86 -9.04
C LEU A 210 -13.32 9.05 -9.51
N ALA A 211 -13.99 8.95 -10.66
CA ALA A 211 -14.94 9.93 -11.14
C ALA A 211 -16.11 10.12 -10.16
N ALA A 212 -16.69 9.02 -9.69
CA ALA A 212 -17.74 9.07 -8.68
C ALA A 212 -17.26 9.73 -7.38
N ARG A 213 -16.04 9.40 -6.93
CA ARG A 213 -15.41 10.04 -5.75
C ARG A 213 -15.17 11.52 -5.94
N ARG A 214 -14.67 11.94 -7.11
CA ARG A 214 -14.49 13.36 -7.46
C ARG A 214 -15.82 14.13 -7.48
N ALA A 215 -16.91 13.47 -7.87
CA ALA A 215 -18.26 14.01 -7.78
C ALA A 215 -18.85 14.05 -6.36
N GLY A 216 -18.10 13.59 -5.34
CA GLY A 216 -18.49 13.62 -3.93
C GLY A 216 -19.08 12.33 -3.38
N HIS A 217 -19.04 11.22 -4.13
CA HIS A 217 -19.52 9.92 -3.65
C HIS A 217 -18.51 9.26 -2.69
N GLU A 218 -18.99 8.72 -1.56
CA GLU A 218 -18.16 8.12 -0.49
C GLU A 218 -17.61 6.72 -0.81
N ALA A 219 -17.88 6.19 -2.01
CA ALA A 219 -17.44 4.85 -2.40
C ALA A 219 -15.91 4.76 -2.44
N ARG A 220 -15.39 3.61 -2.01
CA ARG A 220 -13.99 3.23 -2.20
C ARG A 220 -13.84 1.98 -3.02
N ALA A 221 -14.91 1.26 -3.33
CA ALA A 221 -14.85 0.05 -4.12
C ALA A 221 -15.91 0.04 -5.21
N ALA A 222 -15.61 -0.69 -6.27
CA ALA A 222 -16.53 -0.92 -7.37
C ALA A 222 -16.36 -2.32 -7.97
N CYS A 223 -17.43 -2.87 -8.53
CA CYS A 223 -17.38 -4.08 -9.32
C CYS A 223 -18.21 -3.92 -10.58
N ASN A 224 -17.62 -4.20 -11.74
CA ASN A 224 -18.36 -4.17 -12.99
C ASN A 224 -18.97 -5.55 -13.31
N VAL A 225 -20.23 -5.54 -13.72
CA VAL A 225 -20.98 -6.70 -14.18
C VAL A 225 -21.64 -6.39 -15.51
N ARG A 226 -22.05 -7.44 -16.24
CA ARG A 226 -22.76 -7.29 -17.50
C ARG A 226 -24.03 -6.46 -17.31
N TYR A 227 -24.35 -5.67 -18.32
CA TYR A 227 -25.62 -4.99 -18.39
C TYR A 227 -26.71 -5.88 -19.00
N THR A 228 -27.89 -5.84 -18.38
CA THR A 228 -29.18 -6.10 -19.02
C THR A 228 -30.24 -5.24 -18.31
N PRO A 229 -31.36 -4.87 -18.96
CA PRO A 229 -32.45 -4.18 -18.26
C PRO A 229 -32.94 -4.94 -17.02
N ALA A 230 -33.00 -6.28 -17.09
CA ALA A 230 -33.39 -7.12 -15.96
C ALA A 230 -32.41 -7.06 -14.78
N ILE A 231 -31.11 -6.89 -15.03
CA ILE A 231 -30.10 -6.71 -13.96
C ILE A 231 -30.28 -5.36 -13.28
N VAL A 232 -30.56 -4.30 -14.04
CA VAL A 232 -30.84 -2.97 -13.49
C VAL A 232 -32.10 -2.99 -12.62
N GLU A 233 -33.18 -3.62 -13.12
CA GLU A 233 -34.41 -3.83 -12.36
C GLU A 233 -34.20 -4.66 -11.09
N ALA A 234 -33.39 -5.72 -11.17
CA ALA A 234 -33.06 -6.56 -10.01
C ALA A 234 -32.28 -5.79 -8.94
N LEU A 235 -31.30 -4.96 -9.34
CA LEU A 235 -30.57 -4.08 -8.42
C LEU A 235 -31.52 -3.09 -7.72
N ALA A 236 -32.42 -2.46 -8.48
CA ALA A 236 -33.45 -1.60 -7.90
C ALA A 236 -34.37 -2.36 -6.91
N GLY A 237 -34.76 -3.59 -7.25
CA GLY A 237 -35.54 -4.47 -6.37
C GLY A 237 -34.81 -4.87 -5.08
N LEU A 238 -33.48 -4.88 -5.09
CA LEU A 238 -32.62 -5.11 -3.92
C LEU A 238 -32.33 -3.83 -3.12
N GLY A 239 -33.01 -2.72 -3.43
CA GLY A 239 -32.85 -1.45 -2.73
C GLY A 239 -31.56 -0.72 -3.06
N ARG A 240 -31.04 -0.94 -4.28
CA ARG A 240 -29.95 -0.16 -4.89
C ARG A 240 -30.54 0.91 -5.78
N ASP A 241 -29.77 1.96 -6.07
CA ASP A 241 -30.23 3.08 -6.88
C ASP A 241 -29.42 3.16 -8.19
N PRO A 242 -29.91 2.55 -9.29
CA PRO A 242 -29.24 2.58 -10.58
C PRO A 242 -29.43 3.91 -11.32
N VAL A 243 -28.32 4.49 -11.77
CA VAL A 243 -28.31 5.69 -12.59
C VAL A 243 -27.54 5.43 -13.88
N GLU A 244 -28.12 5.87 -14.99
CA GLU A 244 -27.46 5.80 -16.30
C GLU A 244 -26.51 6.99 -16.48
N PHE A 245 -25.33 6.72 -17.05
CA PHE A 245 -24.43 7.74 -17.56
C PHE A 245 -24.10 7.45 -19.03
N ASP A 246 -23.71 8.49 -19.77
CA ASP A 246 -23.40 8.35 -21.19
C ASP A 246 -22.16 7.47 -21.40
N ALA A 247 -22.26 6.51 -22.32
CA ALA A 247 -21.15 5.64 -22.67
C ALA A 247 -20.04 6.45 -23.35
N VAL A 248 -18.85 6.39 -22.78
CA VAL A 248 -17.64 7.05 -23.27
C VAL A 248 -16.78 6.03 -24.01
N GLY A 249 -16.33 6.38 -25.21
CA GLY A 249 -15.61 5.46 -26.09
C GLY A 249 -14.23 5.12 -25.55
N GLU A 250 -13.93 3.84 -25.36
CA GLU A 250 -12.54 3.38 -25.29
C GLU A 250 -11.98 3.30 -26.71
N ALA A 251 -10.99 4.11 -27.06
CA ALA A 251 -10.09 3.75 -28.15
C ALA A 251 -9.36 2.45 -27.72
N ALA A 252 -9.85 1.33 -28.24
CA ALA A 252 -9.43 -0.01 -27.90
C ALA A 252 -7.89 -0.21 -27.92
N GLY A 253 -7.35 -0.72 -26.82
CA GLY A 253 -6.17 -1.59 -26.82
C GLY A 253 -4.82 -0.93 -26.59
N ALA A 254 -4.17 -1.33 -25.49
CA ALA A 254 -2.72 -1.36 -25.30
C ALA A 254 -1.96 -0.06 -25.63
N GLY A 255 -2.26 1.03 -24.91
CA GLY A 255 -1.44 2.24 -24.98
C GLY A 255 -2.08 3.50 -24.43
N GLY A 256 -2.48 3.49 -23.15
CA GLY A 256 -2.85 4.68 -22.38
C GLY A 256 -4.22 5.28 -22.71
N ALA A 257 -5.08 5.38 -21.70
CA ALA A 257 -6.14 6.38 -21.72
C ALA A 257 -5.46 7.76 -21.82
N GLY A 258 -5.76 8.53 -22.85
CA GLY A 258 -5.30 9.91 -22.90
C GLY A 258 -6.01 10.74 -21.82
N GLN A 259 -5.46 11.90 -21.43
CA GLN A 259 -6.16 12.81 -20.51
C GLN A 259 -7.61 13.13 -20.96
N GLY A 260 -7.86 13.18 -22.27
CA GLY A 260 -9.20 13.44 -22.82
C GLY A 260 -10.26 12.37 -22.50
N ASP A 261 -9.88 11.09 -22.43
CA ASP A 261 -10.84 10.02 -22.15
C ASP A 261 -11.26 10.00 -20.67
N ALA A 262 -10.35 10.41 -19.78
CA ALA A 262 -10.62 10.54 -18.35
C ALA A 262 -11.54 11.74 -18.06
N ASP A 263 -11.33 12.86 -18.74
CA ASP A 263 -12.16 14.08 -18.61
C ASP A 263 -13.62 13.81 -19.05
N ASP A 264 -13.80 12.98 -20.09
CA ASP A 264 -15.14 12.62 -20.58
C ASP A 264 -15.87 11.66 -19.61
N ILE A 265 -15.18 10.67 -19.02
CA ILE A 265 -15.74 9.82 -17.95
C ILE A 265 -16.13 10.64 -16.73
N ASP A 266 -15.25 11.56 -16.30
CA ASP A 266 -15.50 12.42 -15.16
C ASP A 266 -16.77 13.25 -15.36
N THR A 267 -16.92 13.85 -16.54
CA THR A 267 -18.10 14.64 -16.88
C THR A 267 -19.37 13.79 -16.89
N ALA A 268 -19.35 12.64 -17.58
CA ALA A 268 -20.52 11.77 -17.69
C ALA A 268 -20.98 11.23 -16.32
N VAL A 269 -20.05 10.80 -15.47
CA VAL A 269 -20.36 10.30 -14.13
C VAL A 269 -20.82 11.42 -13.20
N ALA A 270 -20.19 12.61 -13.26
CA ALA A 270 -20.60 13.75 -12.45
C ALA A 270 -22.02 14.23 -12.82
N ASP A 271 -22.35 14.29 -14.12
CA ASP A 271 -23.69 14.67 -14.59
C ASP A 271 -24.76 13.66 -14.13
N ALA A 272 -24.43 12.36 -14.17
CA ALA A 272 -25.31 11.31 -13.65
C ALA A 272 -25.55 11.46 -12.14
N LEU A 273 -24.49 11.69 -11.36
CA LEU A 273 -24.58 11.81 -9.90
C LEU A 273 -25.17 13.14 -9.43
N ALA A 274 -25.19 14.19 -10.25
CA ALA A 274 -25.78 15.48 -9.89
C ALA A 274 -27.28 15.36 -9.51
N GLY A 275 -28.00 14.43 -10.12
CA GLY A 275 -29.41 14.14 -9.81
C GLY A 275 -29.63 13.07 -8.74
N ALA A 276 -28.58 12.32 -8.39
CA ALA A 276 -28.64 11.15 -7.51
C ALA A 276 -27.28 10.93 -6.81
N PRO A 277 -26.92 11.79 -5.85
CA PRO A 277 -25.57 11.82 -5.28
C PRO A 277 -25.21 10.58 -4.46
N ASP A 278 -26.22 9.85 -3.98
CA ASP A 278 -26.06 8.64 -3.17
C ASP A 278 -26.23 7.34 -4.00
N ALA A 279 -26.30 7.44 -5.33
CA ALA A 279 -26.52 6.29 -6.20
C ALA A 279 -25.38 5.28 -6.12
N ASP A 280 -25.69 4.07 -5.64
CA ASP A 280 -24.71 3.01 -5.46
C ASP A 280 -24.56 2.08 -6.66
N VAL A 281 -25.22 2.40 -7.78
CA VAL A 281 -25.10 1.70 -9.06
C VAL A 281 -25.05 2.72 -10.20
N LEU A 282 -23.98 2.67 -10.98
CA LEU A 282 -23.83 3.42 -12.23
C LEU A 282 -23.89 2.44 -13.40
N TYR A 283 -24.52 2.79 -14.51
CA TYR A 283 -24.50 1.94 -15.70
C TYR A 283 -24.52 2.73 -17.00
N GLN A 284 -24.12 2.08 -18.08
CA GLN A 284 -24.20 2.63 -19.42
C GLN A 284 -24.68 1.55 -20.41
N THR A 285 -25.42 1.98 -21.42
CA THR A 285 -26.13 1.11 -22.39
C THR A 285 -25.34 0.81 -23.66
N GLY A 286 -24.04 1.09 -23.64
CA GLY A 286 -23.09 0.78 -24.69
C GLY A 286 -23.05 1.83 -25.78
N GLY A 287 -22.22 1.56 -26.79
CA GLY A 287 -22.03 2.42 -27.94
C GLY A 287 -21.30 1.68 -29.05
N PHE A 288 -20.92 2.37 -30.11
CA PHE A 288 -20.13 1.74 -31.17
C PHE A 288 -18.77 1.28 -30.62
N GLY A 289 -18.57 -0.03 -30.50
CA GLY A 289 -17.35 -0.62 -29.94
C GLY A 289 -17.27 -0.65 -28.41
N VAL A 290 -18.32 -0.21 -27.70
CA VAL A 290 -18.38 -0.19 -26.23
C VAL A 290 -19.45 -1.17 -25.76
N GLU A 291 -19.04 -2.17 -24.98
CA GLU A 291 -19.97 -3.10 -24.34
C GLU A 291 -20.77 -2.37 -23.24
N PRO A 292 -22.08 -2.60 -23.10
CA PRO A 292 -22.87 -2.06 -22.00
C PRO A 292 -22.52 -2.73 -20.67
N ILE A 293 -22.36 -1.95 -19.60
CA ILE A 293 -21.82 -2.39 -18.31
C ILE A 293 -22.56 -1.72 -17.15
N VAL A 294 -22.71 -2.44 -16.04
CA VAL A 294 -23.18 -1.95 -14.74
C VAL A 294 -22.03 -1.97 -13.75
N TYR A 295 -21.87 -0.90 -12.98
CA TYR A 295 -20.86 -0.71 -11.93
C TYR A 295 -21.57 -0.60 -10.58
N VAL A 296 -21.34 -1.58 -9.71
CA VAL A 296 -21.86 -1.58 -8.34
C VAL A 296 -20.81 -0.94 -7.44
N LEU A 297 -21.17 0.16 -6.78
CA LEU A 297 -20.30 0.91 -5.89
C LEU A 297 -20.49 0.49 -4.42
N GLY A 298 -19.51 0.77 -3.58
CA GLY A 298 -19.60 0.52 -2.14
C GLY A 298 -18.40 1.01 -1.32
N PRO A 299 -18.45 0.85 0.01
CA PRO A 299 -17.44 1.38 0.93
C PRO A 299 -16.14 0.56 0.98
N ASP A 300 -16.20 -0.70 0.55
CA ASP A 300 -15.08 -1.66 0.47
C ASP A 300 -15.44 -2.83 -0.48
N ALA A 301 -14.42 -3.54 -0.96
CA ALA A 301 -14.55 -4.61 -1.94
C ALA A 301 -15.34 -5.80 -1.41
N ALA A 302 -15.22 -6.12 -0.11
CA ALA A 302 -15.99 -7.20 0.51
C ALA A 302 -17.50 -6.90 0.48
N THR A 303 -17.90 -5.66 0.76
CA THR A 303 -19.28 -5.20 0.69
C THR A 303 -19.81 -5.24 -0.74
N VAL A 304 -19.04 -4.74 -1.70
CA VAL A 304 -19.42 -4.76 -3.13
C VAL A 304 -19.58 -6.20 -3.63
N ALA A 305 -18.64 -7.10 -3.29
CA ALA A 305 -18.74 -8.50 -3.64
C ALA A 305 -19.99 -9.17 -3.05
N GLY A 306 -20.34 -8.84 -1.80
CA GLY A 306 -21.60 -9.27 -1.18
C GLY A 306 -22.82 -8.81 -1.98
N ARG A 307 -22.89 -7.54 -2.37
CA ARG A 307 -23.99 -6.99 -3.18
C ARG A 307 -24.12 -7.69 -4.53
N VAL A 308 -22.99 -7.94 -5.20
CA VAL A 308 -22.95 -8.63 -6.49
C VAL A 308 -23.34 -10.10 -6.37
N ARG A 309 -22.93 -10.78 -5.29
CA ARG A 309 -23.39 -12.14 -5.00
C ARG A 309 -24.91 -12.18 -4.79
N ASP A 310 -25.45 -11.28 -3.99
CA ASP A 310 -26.88 -11.21 -3.72
C ASP A 310 -27.68 -10.93 -5.02
N LEU A 311 -27.16 -10.08 -5.90
CA LEU A 311 -27.68 -9.90 -7.27
C LEU A 311 -27.66 -11.21 -8.05
N ALA A 312 -26.53 -11.92 -8.08
CA ALA A 312 -26.36 -13.15 -8.83
C ALA A 312 -27.35 -14.25 -8.38
N GLU A 313 -27.65 -14.31 -7.09
CA GLU A 313 -28.64 -15.22 -6.53
C GLU A 313 -30.07 -14.81 -6.86
N HIS A 314 -30.35 -13.51 -6.97
CA HIS A 314 -31.67 -12.98 -7.28
C HIS A 314 -32.09 -13.19 -8.74
N VAL A 315 -31.16 -13.09 -9.69
CA VAL A 315 -31.44 -13.21 -11.13
C VAL A 315 -31.35 -14.65 -11.67
N ARG A 316 -31.19 -15.63 -10.77
CA ARG A 316 -31.03 -17.05 -11.11
C ARG A 316 -32.34 -17.75 -11.49
#